data_AF-A0A1C5CN45-F1
#
_entry.id   AF-A0A1C5CN45-F1
#
_cell.length_a   1.000
_cell.length_b   1.000
_cell.length_c   1.000
_cell.angle_alpha   90.00
_cell.angle_beta   90.00
_cell.angle_gamma   90.00
#
_symmetry.space_group_name_H-M   'P 1'
#
loop_
_entity.id
_entity.type
_entity.pdbx_description
1 polymer ?
#
loop_
_entity_poly.entity_id
_entity_poly.type
_entity_poly.pdbx_seq_one_letter_code
_entity_poly.pdbx_strand_id
1 'polypeptide(L)'
;MSTTGTEAAIRTALHEALTAYHATSSAAADHALAVYSCSLAAHVVLRHDPHAVALVIEEGDYPNWRSARGVVSVDGTVRPLTDDDDEDEDVEDADAVHNLVDGNAAAWRPLCSRFDRRHGVYHLDLVKARDAGTSLLAK
;
A
#
# COMPACT_ATOMS: atom_id res chain seq x y z
N MET A 1 16.32 -15.90 2.10
CA MET A 1 15.39 -15.49 3.18
C MET A 1 13.97 -15.82 2.71
N SER A 2 13.18 -16.49 3.54
CA SER A 2 11.81 -16.86 3.16
C SER A 2 10.96 -15.59 3.09
N THR A 3 10.46 -15.24 1.91
CA THR A 3 9.61 -14.05 1.68
C THR A 3 8.37 -14.02 2.58
N THR A 4 7.90 -15.20 2.99
CA THR A 4 6.83 -15.39 3.98
C THR A 4 7.17 -14.86 5.37
N GLY A 5 8.44 -14.87 5.79
CA GLY A 5 8.85 -14.37 7.11
C GLY A 5 8.78 -12.84 7.21
N THR A 6 9.20 -12.14 6.16
CA THR A 6 9.13 -10.67 6.10
C THR A 6 7.69 -10.17 6.01
N GLU A 7 6.85 -10.81 5.17
CA GLU A 7 5.43 -10.44 5.08
C GLU A 7 4.71 -10.59 6.44
N ALA A 8 4.93 -11.71 7.14
CA ALA A 8 4.34 -11.93 8.46
C ALA A 8 4.79 -10.86 9.48
N ALA A 9 6.08 -10.51 9.49
CA ALA A 9 6.59 -9.45 10.35
C ALA A 9 5.95 -8.08 10.04
N ILE A 10 5.77 -7.76 8.75
CA ILE A 10 5.08 -6.53 8.32
C ILE A 10 3.62 -6.53 8.77
N ARG A 11 2.91 -7.66 8.64
CA ARG A 11 1.50 -7.77 9.10
C ARG A 11 1.38 -7.53 10.61
N THR A 12 2.25 -8.15 11.41
CA THR A 12 2.29 -7.91 12.85
C THR A 12 2.57 -6.45 13.18
N ALA A 13 3.59 -5.86 12.56
CA ALA A 13 3.95 -4.46 12.81
C ALA A 13 2.87 -3.46 12.32
N LEU A 14 2.16 -3.79 11.23
CA LEU A 14 1.01 -3.01 10.75
C LEU A 14 -0.12 -3.01 11.78
N HIS A 15 -0.42 -4.17 12.39
CA HIS A 15 -1.45 -4.26 13.42
C HIS A 15 -1.09 -3.44 14.67
N GLU A 16 0.17 -3.46 15.08
CA GLU A 16 0.67 -2.62 16.18
C GLU A 16 0.60 -1.13 15.82
N ALA A 17 0.98 -0.76 14.60
CA ALA A 17 0.91 0.62 14.11
C ALA A 17 -0.53 1.14 14.04
N LEU A 18 -1.49 0.30 13.62
CA LEU A 18 -2.92 0.63 13.62
C LEU A 18 -3.43 0.92 15.03
N THR A 19 -3.03 0.08 16.00
CA THR A 19 -3.36 0.30 17.41
C THR A 19 -2.80 1.63 17.92
N ALA A 20 -1.54 1.92 17.60
CA ALA A 20 -0.87 3.17 18.00
C ALA A 20 -1.47 4.42 17.33
N TYR A 21 -1.87 4.31 16.06
CA TYR A 21 -2.54 5.36 15.30
C TYR A 21 -3.85 5.78 15.99
N HIS A 22 -4.70 4.81 16.32
CA HIS A 22 -5.96 5.07 17.03
C HIS A 22 -5.77 5.62 18.44
N ALA A 23 -4.69 5.25 19.13
CA ALA A 23 -4.44 5.67 20.51
C ALA A 23 -3.82 7.08 20.62
N THR A 24 -2.95 7.48 19.68
CA THR A 24 -2.05 8.63 19.89
C THR A 24 -2.22 9.76 18.89
N SER A 25 -2.73 9.50 17.68
CA SER A 25 -2.75 10.47 16.57
C SER A 25 -1.40 11.19 16.38
N SER A 26 -0.29 10.48 16.59
CA SER A 26 1.06 11.04 16.53
C SER A 26 1.66 10.89 15.14
N ALA A 27 2.50 11.84 14.72
CA ALA A 27 3.18 11.80 13.42
C ALA A 27 4.05 10.53 13.24
N ALA A 28 4.57 9.96 14.32
CA ALA A 28 5.32 8.71 14.28
C ALA A 28 4.39 7.51 14.01
N ALA A 29 3.21 7.46 14.63
CA ALA A 29 2.21 6.44 14.39
C ALA A 29 1.65 6.54 12.95
N ASP A 30 1.34 7.76 12.49
CA ASP A 30 0.90 8.02 11.12
C ASP A 30 1.94 7.53 10.10
N HIS A 31 3.22 7.81 10.36
CA HIS A 31 4.32 7.39 9.52
C HIS A 31 4.47 5.87 9.48
N ALA A 32 4.47 5.21 10.64
CA ALA A 32 4.61 3.75 10.72
C ALA A 32 3.44 3.04 10.02
N LEU A 33 2.20 3.49 10.27
CA LEU A 33 1.01 2.96 9.63
C LEU A 33 1.13 3.04 8.11
N ALA A 34 1.40 4.24 7.58
CA ALA A 34 1.54 4.48 6.15
C ALA A 34 2.65 3.62 5.50
N VAL A 35 3.82 3.52 6.12
CA VAL A 35 4.95 2.75 5.58
C VAL A 35 4.66 1.25 5.59
N TYR A 36 4.10 0.70 6.67
CA TYR A 36 3.77 -0.72 6.72
C TYR A 36 2.64 -1.09 5.77
N SER A 37 1.65 -0.22 5.62
CA SER A 37 0.59 -0.32 4.61
C SER A 37 1.14 -0.43 3.19
N CYS A 38 1.97 0.54 2.78
CA CYS A 38 2.61 0.51 1.47
C CYS A 38 3.50 -0.72 1.28
N SER A 39 4.26 -1.10 2.30
CA SER A 39 5.16 -2.25 2.24
C SER A 39 4.38 -3.57 2.10
N LEU A 40 3.29 -3.75 2.86
CA LEU A 40 2.45 -4.93 2.77
C LEU A 40 1.81 -5.07 1.38
N ALA A 41 1.24 -3.97 0.85
CA ALA A 41 0.71 -3.93 -0.50
C ALA A 41 1.77 -4.33 -1.53
N ALA A 42 2.99 -3.79 -1.41
CA ALA A 42 4.09 -4.13 -2.30
C ALA A 42 4.53 -5.59 -2.20
N HIS A 43 4.59 -6.15 -0.99
CA HIS A 43 4.90 -7.56 -0.79
C HIS A 43 3.85 -8.48 -1.43
N VAL A 44 2.56 -8.17 -1.24
CA VAL A 44 1.46 -8.95 -1.84
C VAL A 44 1.54 -8.90 -3.36
N VAL A 45 1.70 -7.72 -3.96
CA VAL A 45 1.79 -7.57 -5.41
C VAL A 45 3.03 -8.30 -5.95
N LEU A 46 4.22 -8.06 -5.40
CA LEU A 46 5.46 -8.67 -5.89
C LEU A 46 5.52 -10.19 -5.71
N ARG A 47 4.75 -10.75 -4.77
CA ARG A 47 4.61 -12.20 -4.61
C ARG A 47 3.85 -12.84 -5.76
N HIS A 48 2.82 -12.16 -6.26
CA HIS A 48 1.97 -12.64 -7.35
C HIS A 48 2.51 -12.25 -8.73
N ASP A 49 3.11 -11.07 -8.83
CA ASP A 49 3.71 -10.52 -10.05
C ASP A 49 5.10 -9.93 -9.75
N PRO A 50 6.17 -10.73 -9.87
CA PRO A 50 7.53 -10.27 -9.65
C PRO A 50 8.03 -9.22 -10.64
N HIS A 51 7.32 -9.00 -11.75
CA HIS A 51 7.67 -8.03 -12.80
C HIS A 51 6.91 -6.70 -12.65
N ALA A 52 6.05 -6.59 -11.64
CA ALA A 52 5.41 -5.36 -11.26
C ALA A 52 6.44 -4.33 -10.76
N VAL A 53 6.27 -3.07 -11.15
CA VAL A 53 7.10 -1.94 -10.70
C VAL A 53 6.32 -0.93 -9.88
N ALA A 54 5.01 -0.80 -10.13
CA ALA A 54 4.15 0.08 -9.35
C ALA A 54 2.76 -0.51 -9.12
N LEU A 55 2.14 -0.15 -8.00
CA LEU A 55 0.71 -0.33 -7.74
C LEU A 55 -0.01 0.99 -8.01
N VAL A 56 -1.08 0.94 -8.81
CA VAL A 56 -1.98 2.08 -9.04
C VAL A 56 -3.00 2.13 -7.92
N ILE A 57 -3.02 3.25 -7.21
CA ILE A 57 -3.93 3.54 -6.10
C ILE A 57 -4.75 4.78 -6.48
N GLU A 58 -6.06 4.69 -6.36
CA GLU A 58 -6.96 5.79 -6.68
C GLU A 58 -7.72 6.26 -5.44
N GLU A 59 -7.92 7.57 -5.33
CA GLU A 59 -8.87 8.17 -4.41
C GLU A 59 -10.30 7.74 -4.80
N GLY A 60 -11.03 7.17 -3.84
CA GLY A 60 -12.44 6.85 -3.99
C GLY A 60 -13.35 8.05 -3.73
N ASP A 61 -14.66 7.83 -3.84
CA ASP A 61 -15.69 8.87 -3.71
C ASP A 61 -15.83 9.42 -2.28
N TYR A 62 -15.33 8.68 -1.28
CA TYR A 62 -15.38 9.08 0.11
C TYR A 62 -14.04 9.65 0.60
N PRO A 63 -14.06 10.69 1.45
CA PRO A 63 -12.84 11.19 2.09
C PRO A 63 -12.11 10.04 2.79
N ASN A 64 -10.81 9.92 2.53
CA ASN A 64 -9.93 8.86 3.06
C ASN A 64 -10.06 7.46 2.44
N TRP A 65 -10.97 7.22 1.48
CA TRP A 65 -10.99 5.93 0.78
C TRP A 65 -9.95 5.91 -0.34
N ARG A 66 -8.98 4.99 -0.27
CA ARG A 66 -7.98 4.68 -1.32
C ARG A 66 -8.18 3.23 -1.74
N SER A 67 -8.15 2.96 -3.04
CA SER A 67 -8.36 1.62 -3.59
C SER A 67 -7.24 1.26 -4.56
N ALA A 68 -6.77 0.00 -4.51
CA ALA A 68 -5.87 -0.54 -5.51
C ALA A 68 -6.65 -0.82 -6.80
N ARG A 69 -6.20 -0.30 -7.94
CA ARG A 69 -6.92 -0.40 -9.22
C ARG A 69 -6.17 -1.15 -10.31
N GLY A 70 -4.85 -1.20 -10.21
CA GLY A 70 -4.03 -1.83 -11.23
C GLY A 70 -2.58 -1.97 -10.82
N VAL A 71 -1.83 -2.68 -11.63
CA VAL A 71 -0.40 -2.90 -11.48
C VAL A 71 0.29 -2.45 -12.76
N VAL A 72 1.39 -1.71 -12.61
CA VAL A 72 2.25 -1.31 -13.71
C VAL A 72 3.39 -2.31 -13.82
N SER A 73 3.58 -2.90 -14.99
CA SER A 73 4.69 -3.78 -15.32
C SER A 73 5.93 -3.00 -15.74
N VAL A 74 7.10 -3.66 -15.78
CA VAL A 74 8.39 -3.05 -16.14
C VAL A 74 8.43 -2.40 -17.53
N ASP A 75 7.59 -2.87 -18.45
CA ASP A 75 7.43 -2.32 -19.81
C ASP A 75 6.51 -1.08 -19.84
N GLY A 76 5.95 -0.68 -18.69
CA GLY A 76 5.00 0.43 -18.56
C GLY A 76 3.55 0.04 -18.81
N THR A 77 3.25 -1.23 -19.11
CA THR A 77 1.89 -1.71 -19.30
C THR A 77 1.13 -1.67 -17.97
N VAL A 78 -0.08 -1.11 -17.98
CA VAL A 78 -0.98 -1.11 -16.83
C VAL A 78 -1.97 -2.26 -16.98
N ARG A 79 -2.03 -3.13 -15.98
CA ARG A 79 -3.01 -4.21 -15.88
C ARG A 79 -3.99 -3.89 -14.75
N PRO A 80 -5.30 -3.87 -14.99
CA PRO A 80 -6.27 -3.67 -13.92
C PRO A 80 -6.21 -4.83 -12.91
N LEU A 81 -6.58 -4.56 -11.66
CA LEU A 81 -6.65 -5.57 -10.59
C LEU A 81 -8.01 -6.27 -10.52
N THR A 82 -9.01 -5.82 -11.27
CA THR A 82 -10.33 -6.46 -11.41
C THR A 82 -10.69 -6.59 -12.88
N ASP A 83 -11.17 -7.76 -13.27
CA ASP A 83 -12.09 -7.91 -14.39
C ASP A 83 -13.47 -7.43 -13.90
N ASP A 84 -14.19 -6.65 -14.71
CA ASP A 84 -15.47 -5.98 -14.38
C ASP A 84 -16.67 -6.92 -14.11
N ASP A 85 -16.46 -8.23 -14.02
CA ASP A 85 -17.50 -9.24 -13.83
C ASP A 85 -17.20 -10.06 -12.58
N ASP A 86 -17.75 -9.66 -11.43
CA ASP A 86 -18.31 -10.55 -10.41
C ASP A 86 -18.82 -9.69 -9.24
N GLU A 87 -20.14 -9.47 -9.24
CA GLU A 87 -20.89 -9.17 -8.04
C GLU A 87 -20.68 -10.32 -7.05
N ASP A 88 -20.36 -10.00 -5.80
CA ASP A 88 -20.25 -10.92 -4.66
C ASP A 88 -19.04 -11.89 -4.65
N GLU A 89 -17.90 -11.40 -4.17
CA GLU A 89 -17.15 -12.17 -3.18
C GLU A 89 -16.45 -11.18 -2.22
N ASP A 90 -16.64 -11.41 -0.92
CA ASP A 90 -15.93 -10.78 0.18
C ASP A 90 -14.42 -11.06 0.06
N VAL A 91 -13.76 -10.47 -0.95
CA VAL A 91 -12.32 -10.26 -0.91
C VAL A 91 -12.14 -9.37 0.30
N GLU A 92 -11.62 -9.94 1.40
CA GLU A 92 -11.15 -9.18 2.54
C GLU A 92 -10.31 -8.03 1.97
N ASP A 93 -10.99 -6.90 1.91
CA ASP A 93 -10.66 -5.67 1.21
C ASP A 93 -9.22 -5.37 1.60
N ALA A 94 -8.29 -5.38 0.64
CA ALA A 94 -6.86 -5.50 0.94
C ALA A 94 -6.41 -4.48 2.00
N ASP A 95 -6.43 -4.88 3.28
CA ASP A 95 -6.37 -4.02 4.48
C ASP A 95 -5.16 -3.07 4.45
N ALA A 96 -4.12 -3.48 3.71
CA ALA A 96 -2.95 -2.69 3.45
C ALA A 96 -3.26 -1.30 2.87
N VAL A 97 -4.16 -1.17 1.89
CA VAL A 97 -4.42 0.11 1.19
C VAL A 97 -5.45 0.99 1.91
N HIS A 98 -6.39 0.39 2.67
CA HIS A 98 -7.39 1.14 3.45
C HIS A 98 -6.78 2.07 4.51
N ASN A 99 -5.54 1.79 4.90
CA ASN A 99 -4.80 2.57 5.88
C ASN A 99 -4.00 3.73 5.26
N LEU A 100 -4.12 3.97 3.95
CA LEU A 100 -3.56 5.14 3.26
C LEU A 100 -4.61 6.25 3.19
N VAL A 101 -4.48 7.25 4.06
CA VAL A 101 -5.47 8.33 4.23
C VAL A 101 -4.84 9.69 3.96
N ASP A 102 -5.65 10.76 3.88
CA ASP A 102 -5.09 12.12 3.76
C ASP A 102 -4.28 12.52 5.00
N GLY A 103 -4.70 12.04 6.18
CA GLY A 103 -4.03 12.28 7.45
C GLY A 103 -2.57 11.79 7.48
N ASN A 104 -2.24 10.73 6.74
CA ASN A 104 -0.87 10.19 6.66
C ASN A 104 -0.23 10.34 5.27
N ALA A 105 -0.80 11.18 4.39
CA ALA A 105 -0.31 11.42 3.03
C ALA A 105 1.14 11.90 2.96
N ALA A 106 1.60 12.67 3.93
CA ALA A 106 3.00 13.10 4.00
C ALA A 106 3.99 11.92 4.12
N ALA A 107 3.55 10.79 4.67
CA ALA A 107 4.38 9.60 4.86
C ALA A 107 4.38 8.67 3.62
N TRP A 108 3.22 8.44 3.00
CA TRP A 108 3.15 7.50 1.86
C TRP A 108 3.34 8.15 0.48
N ARG A 109 3.00 9.43 0.28
CA ARG A 109 3.22 10.10 -1.02
C ARG A 109 4.68 10.08 -1.48
N PRO A 110 5.69 10.26 -0.60
CA PRO A 110 7.09 10.11 -1.00
C PRO A 110 7.45 8.70 -1.50
N LEU A 111 6.69 7.66 -1.17
CA LEU A 111 6.89 6.29 -1.67
C LEU A 111 6.33 6.09 -3.08
N CYS A 112 5.55 7.03 -3.60
CA CYS A 112 5.06 7.01 -4.97
C CYS A 112 6.15 7.44 -5.97
N SER A 113 6.20 6.78 -7.13
CA SER A 113 7.02 7.21 -8.27
C SER A 113 6.34 8.29 -9.11
N ARG A 114 4.99 8.33 -9.08
CA ARG A 114 4.17 9.32 -9.78
C ARG A 114 2.88 9.60 -9.01
N PHE A 115 2.38 10.82 -9.12
CA PHE A 115 1.08 11.24 -8.60
C PHE A 115 0.40 12.16 -9.61
N ASP A 116 -0.79 11.78 -10.07
CA ASP A 116 -1.70 12.64 -10.83
C ASP A 116 -2.74 13.24 -9.88
N ARG A 117 -2.46 14.46 -9.44
CA ARG A 117 -3.34 15.23 -8.54
C ARG A 117 -4.69 15.56 -9.15
N ARG A 118 -4.82 15.64 -10.47
CA ARG A 118 -6.08 16.02 -11.11
C ARG A 118 -7.12 14.91 -11.00
N HIS A 119 -6.65 13.66 -11.00
CA HIS A 119 -7.49 12.47 -11.00
C HIS A 119 -7.37 11.65 -9.72
N GLY A 120 -6.59 12.09 -8.73
CA GLY A 120 -6.39 11.37 -7.47
C GLY A 120 -5.68 10.02 -7.65
N VAL A 121 -4.82 9.90 -8.66
CA VAL A 121 -4.15 8.63 -9.02
C VAL A 121 -2.70 8.64 -8.56
N TYR A 122 -2.32 7.62 -7.81
CA TYR A 122 -1.00 7.43 -7.23
C TYR A 122 -0.36 6.15 -7.77
N HIS A 123 0.88 6.25 -8.23
CA HIS A 123 1.68 5.08 -8.60
C HIS A 123 2.65 4.81 -7.46
N LEU A 124 2.29 3.89 -6.57
CA LEU A 124 3.14 3.45 -5.47
C LEU A 124 4.30 2.60 -6.03
N ASP A 125 5.54 3.03 -5.80
CA ASP A 125 6.72 2.27 -6.22
C ASP A 125 6.90 1.05 -5.31
N LEU A 126 6.83 -0.16 -5.88
CA LEU A 126 6.78 -1.39 -5.11
C LEU A 126 8.10 -1.69 -4.41
N VAL A 127 9.23 -1.45 -5.08
CA VAL A 127 10.55 -1.70 -4.49
C VAL A 127 10.80 -0.71 -3.37
N LYS A 128 10.54 0.57 -3.61
CA LYS A 128 10.70 1.62 -2.62
C LYS A 128 9.82 1.40 -1.38
N ALA A 129 8.57 1.03 -1.58
CA ALA A 129 7.63 0.74 -0.49
C ALA A 129 8.07 -0.47 0.34
N ARG A 130 8.41 -1.57 -0.32
CA ARG A 130 8.92 -2.80 0.32
C ARG A 130 10.18 -2.54 1.16
N ASP A 131 11.13 -1.82 0.58
CA ASP A 131 12.41 -1.55 1.21
C ASP A 131 12.26 -0.57 2.39
N ALA A 132 11.33 0.39 2.29
CA ALA A 132 10.99 1.30 3.38
C ALA A 132 10.42 0.53 4.59
N GLY A 133 9.46 -0.39 4.38
CA GLY A 133 8.91 -1.19 5.47
C GLY A 133 9.92 -2.15 6.08
N THR A 134 10.77 -2.77 5.27
CA THR A 134 11.85 -3.65 5.76
C THR A 134 12.85 -2.87 6.60
N SER A 135 13.20 -1.65 6.17
CA SER A 135 14.09 -0.76 6.92
C SER A 135 13.47 -0.28 8.23
N LEU A 136 12.14 -0.10 8.27
CA LEU A 136 11.43 0.30 9.47
C LEU A 136 11.37 -0.85 10.50
N LEU A 137 11.21 -2.09 10.06
CA LEU A 137 11.25 -3.28 10.92
C LEU A 137 12.62 -3.51 11.59
N ALA A 138 13.70 -3.04 10.96
CA ALA A 138 15.06 -3.27 11.43
C ALA A 138 15.54 -2.25 12.48
N LYS A 139 14.70 -1.27 12.84
CA LYS A 139 14.99 -0.22 13.83
C LYS A 139 14.42 -0.57 15.19
#